data_AF-A0A351TMX6-F1
#
_entry.id   AF-A0A351TMX6-F1
#
_cell.length_a   1.000
_cell.length_b   1.000
_cell.length_c   1.000
_cell.angle_alpha   90.00
_cell.angle_beta   90.00
_cell.angle_gamma   90.00
#
_symmetry.space_group_name_H-M   'P 1'
#
loop_
_entity.id
_entity.type
_entity.pdbx_description
1 polymer ?
#
loop_
_entity_poly.entity_id
_entity_poly.type
_entity_poly.pdbx_seq_one_letter_code
_entity_poly.pdbx_strand_id
1 'polypeptide(L)'
;FPSQNAYRDPNFSVNNLVTLAAKTTCKDRWRQVLNEADRLKNSTKYLFTLQRGISETQMDEMQAEKIVLVVPEPYIREYPEDRRNRIWTLAKFVDHIKMMEAI
;
A
#
# COMPACT_ATOMS: atom_id res chain seq x y z
N PHE A 1 -1.64 11.23 1.53
CA PHE A 1 -0.49 12.12 1.36
C PHE A 1 -0.66 12.93 0.09
N PRO A 2 -0.24 14.20 0.06
CA PRO A 2 0.33 14.91 1.21
C PRO A 2 -0.75 15.32 2.23
N SER A 3 -1.96 15.66 1.77
CA SER A 3 -3.02 16.14 2.66
C SER A 3 -4.42 15.78 2.19
N GLN A 4 -5.42 15.95 3.07
CA GLN A 4 -6.83 15.81 2.69
C GLN A 4 -7.27 16.88 1.70
N ASN A 5 -6.73 18.10 1.81
CA ASN A 5 -7.03 19.19 0.87
C ASN A 5 -6.55 18.85 -0.54
N ALA A 6 -5.31 18.37 -0.69
CA ALA A 6 -4.80 17.87 -1.97
C ALA A 6 -5.64 16.72 -2.52
N TYR A 7 -6.09 15.80 -1.67
CA TYR A 7 -6.99 14.72 -2.07
C TYR A 7 -8.39 15.21 -2.50
N ARG A 8 -8.90 16.33 -1.96
CA ARG A 8 -10.21 16.87 -2.34
C ARG A 8 -10.14 17.80 -3.55
N ASP A 9 -8.98 18.39 -3.82
CA ASP A 9 -8.78 19.27 -4.97
C ASP A 9 -8.74 18.46 -6.28
N PRO A 10 -9.75 18.59 -7.16
CA PRO A 10 -9.79 17.86 -8.42
C PRO A 10 -8.65 18.24 -9.38
N ASN A 11 -8.06 19.44 -9.23
CA ASN A 11 -6.95 19.89 -10.06
C ASN A 11 -5.59 19.38 -9.58
N PHE A 12 -5.51 18.90 -8.33
CA PHE A 12 -4.29 18.28 -7.82
C PHE A 12 -4.05 16.94 -8.52
N SER A 13 -2.85 16.74 -9.06
CA SER A 13 -2.52 15.55 -9.86
C SER A 13 -2.67 14.26 -9.05
N VAL A 14 -3.38 13.27 -9.61
CA VAL A 14 -3.52 11.93 -9.01
C VAL A 14 -2.17 11.22 -8.88
N ASN A 15 -1.22 11.50 -9.78
CA ASN A 15 0.13 10.93 -9.70
C ASN A 15 0.90 11.43 -8.47
N ASN A 16 0.46 12.54 -7.87
CA ASN A 16 1.06 13.12 -6.67
C ASN A 16 0.28 12.75 -5.40
N LEU A 17 -0.70 11.85 -5.50
CA LEU A 17 -1.49 11.36 -4.37
C LEU A 17 -1.06 9.95 -3.99
N VAL A 18 -0.91 9.73 -2.68
CA VAL A 18 -0.64 8.41 -2.11
C VAL A 18 -1.59 8.13 -0.95
N THR A 19 -2.11 6.91 -0.89
CA THR A 19 -2.89 6.40 0.24
C THR A 19 -2.18 5.23 0.91
N LEU A 20 -2.24 5.22 2.24
CA LEU A 20 -1.79 4.10 3.07
C LEU A 20 -2.97 3.66 3.94
N ALA A 21 -3.56 2.51 3.63
CA ALA A 21 -4.47 1.84 4.54
C ALA A 21 -3.68 1.07 5.60
N ALA A 22 -4.25 0.87 6.78
CA ALA A 22 -3.62 0.09 7.84
C ALA A 22 -4.58 -0.99 8.36
N LYS A 23 -4.12 -2.25 8.42
CA LYS A 23 -4.85 -3.38 8.98
C LYS A 23 -3.89 -4.27 9.77
N THR A 24 -4.14 -4.52 11.06
CA THR A 24 -3.33 -5.45 11.86
C THR A 24 -3.33 -6.87 11.29
N THR A 25 -4.46 -7.28 10.69
CA THR A 25 -4.62 -8.57 10.00
C THR A 25 -5.45 -8.36 8.73
N CYS A 26 -4.96 -8.86 7.60
CA CYS A 26 -5.53 -8.71 6.27
C CYS A 26 -6.66 -9.70 5.98
N LYS A 27 -6.46 -11.03 6.18
CA LYS A 27 -7.44 -12.10 5.81
C LYS A 27 -8.25 -11.74 4.57
N ASP A 28 -9.58 -11.75 4.55
CA ASP A 28 -10.37 -11.26 3.40
C ASP A 28 -10.67 -9.75 3.47
N ARG A 29 -10.35 -9.10 4.59
CA ARG A 29 -10.65 -7.69 4.88
C ARG A 29 -9.77 -6.68 4.13
N TRP A 30 -8.76 -7.13 3.40
CA TRP A 30 -7.94 -6.23 2.56
C TRP A 30 -8.73 -5.66 1.39
N ARG A 31 -9.73 -6.39 0.88
CA ARG A 31 -10.56 -5.96 -0.27
C ARG A 31 -11.32 -4.67 0.00
N GLN A 32 -11.58 -4.35 1.27
CA GLN A 32 -12.20 -3.08 1.67
C GLN A 32 -11.39 -1.85 1.23
N VAL A 33 -10.06 -1.98 1.16
CA VAL A 33 -9.13 -0.90 0.77
C VAL A 33 -9.34 -0.46 -0.68
N LEU A 34 -9.89 -1.33 -1.54
CA LEU A 34 -10.13 -1.01 -2.95
C LEU A 34 -11.11 0.15 -3.13
N ASN A 35 -12.05 0.30 -2.19
CA ASN A 35 -13.12 1.30 -2.23
C ASN A 35 -12.78 2.59 -1.47
N GLU A 36 -11.71 2.63 -0.68
CA GLU A 36 -11.42 3.74 0.24
C GLU A 36 -10.81 4.98 -0.46
N ALA A 37 -10.43 4.88 -1.75
CA ALA A 37 -9.74 5.94 -2.48
C ALA A 37 -10.23 6.08 -3.93
N ASP A 38 -11.43 6.63 -4.12
CA ASP A 38 -12.09 6.79 -5.42
C ASP A 38 -11.20 7.48 -6.48
N ARG A 39 -10.45 8.53 -6.10
CA ARG A 39 -9.55 9.23 -7.02
C ARG A 39 -8.37 8.38 -7.50
N LEU A 40 -8.04 7.33 -6.75
CA LEU A 40 -6.91 6.43 -6.96
C LEU A 40 -7.35 5.05 -7.45
N LYS A 41 -8.58 4.90 -8.00
CA LYS A 41 -9.13 3.60 -8.47
C LYS A 41 -8.13 2.82 -9.33
N ASN A 42 -7.50 3.49 -10.28
CA ASN A 42 -6.56 2.87 -11.22
C ASN A 42 -5.09 2.93 -10.79
N SER A 43 -4.80 3.44 -9.59
CA SER A 43 -3.46 3.69 -9.07
C SER A 43 -3.10 2.70 -7.97
N THR A 44 -1.79 2.60 -7.70
CA THR A 44 -1.24 1.81 -6.60
C THR A 44 -1.83 2.25 -5.26
N LYS A 45 -2.21 1.27 -4.43
CA LYS A 45 -2.65 1.47 -3.04
C LYS A 45 -1.67 0.79 -2.11
N TYR A 46 -1.29 1.46 -1.03
CA TYR A 46 -0.40 0.87 -0.04
C TYR A 46 -1.22 0.35 1.14
N LEU A 47 -0.88 -0.85 1.62
CA LEU A 47 -1.52 -1.49 2.76
C LEU A 47 -0.48 -1.85 3.80
N PHE A 48 -0.47 -1.13 4.91
CA PHE A 48 0.34 -1.46 6.07
C PHE A 48 -0.27 -2.61 6.88
N THR A 49 0.54 -3.60 7.25
CA THR A 49 0.10 -4.68 8.14
C THR A 49 1.20 -5.19 9.08
N LEU A 50 0.76 -5.72 10.24
CA LEU A 50 1.59 -6.47 11.18
C LEU A 50 1.40 -7.99 11.04
N GLN A 51 0.56 -8.43 10.10
CA GLN A 51 0.33 -9.85 9.86
C GLN A 51 1.64 -10.49 9.41
N ARG A 52 1.97 -11.64 10.00
CA ARG A 52 3.14 -12.43 9.65
C ARG A 52 2.74 -13.46 8.61
N GLY A 53 3.11 -13.21 7.36
CA GLY A 53 2.76 -14.07 6.23
C GLY A 53 1.34 -13.86 5.71
N ILE A 54 1.21 -13.95 4.39
CA ILE A 54 -0.03 -13.99 3.61
C ILE A 54 0.16 -15.08 2.55
N SER A 55 -0.88 -15.83 2.21
CA SER A 55 -0.75 -16.90 1.21
C SER A 55 -0.35 -16.35 -0.15
N GLU A 56 0.36 -17.16 -0.95
CA GLU A 56 0.79 -16.78 -2.30
C GLU A 56 -0.38 -16.32 -3.17
N THR A 57 -1.46 -17.11 -3.19
CA THR A 57 -2.70 -16.78 -3.92
C THR A 57 -3.25 -15.42 -3.51
N GLN A 58 -3.36 -15.15 -2.21
CA GLN A 58 -3.90 -13.88 -1.74
C GLN A 58 -2.96 -12.70 -2.07
N MET A 59 -1.65 -12.89 -2.01
CA MET A 59 -0.72 -11.85 -2.42
C MET A 59 -0.76 -11.60 -3.94
N ASP A 60 -1.03 -12.64 -4.74
CA ASP A 60 -1.21 -12.52 -6.19
C ASP A 60 -2.51 -11.76 -6.53
N GLU A 61 -3.59 -12.02 -5.80
CA GLU A 61 -4.82 -11.21 -5.87
C GLU A 61 -4.55 -9.74 -5.50
N MET A 62 -3.82 -9.50 -4.42
CA MET A 62 -3.43 -8.14 -4.01
C MET A 62 -2.63 -7.42 -5.10
N GLN A 63 -1.67 -8.11 -5.74
CA GLN A 63 -0.89 -7.52 -6.82
C GLN A 63 -1.77 -7.21 -8.05
N ALA A 64 -2.69 -8.10 -8.42
CA ALA A 64 -3.61 -7.88 -9.53
C ALA A 64 -4.47 -6.63 -9.30
N GLU A 65 -4.85 -6.37 -8.04
CA GLU A 65 -5.58 -5.18 -7.60
C GLU A 65 -4.68 -3.96 -7.30
N LYS A 66 -3.40 -4.01 -7.68
CA LYS A 66 -2.41 -2.93 -7.48
C LYS A 66 -2.18 -2.54 -6.01
N ILE A 67 -2.33 -3.49 -5.09
CA ILE A 67 -1.97 -3.32 -3.69
C ILE A 67 -0.50 -3.66 -3.47
N VAL A 68 0.21 -2.72 -2.86
CA VAL A 68 1.56 -2.93 -2.35
C VAL A 68 1.49 -3.09 -0.84
N LEU A 69 1.96 -4.23 -0.34
CA LEU A 69 2.09 -4.47 1.09
C LEU A 69 3.23 -3.63 1.65
N VAL A 70 2.97 -2.96 2.77
CA VAL A 70 3.98 -2.29 3.59
C VAL A 70 4.06 -3.04 4.92
N VAL A 71 5.22 -3.61 5.22
CA VAL A 71 5.40 -4.54 6.35
C VAL A 71 6.66 -4.14 7.13
N PRO A 72 6.68 -4.25 8.47
CA PRO A 72 7.92 -4.12 9.23
C PRO A 72 8.99 -5.10 8.73
N GLU A 73 10.22 -4.61 8.52
CA GLU A 73 11.35 -5.41 8.00
C GLU A 73 11.48 -6.79 8.65
N PRO A 74 11.41 -6.94 9.99
CA PRO A 74 11.62 -8.24 10.62
C PRO A 74 10.56 -9.31 10.26
N TYR A 75 9.41 -8.90 9.75
CA TYR A 75 8.29 -9.79 9.41
C TYR A 75 8.29 -10.22 7.93
N ILE A 76 9.02 -9.52 7.05
CA ILE A 76 9.05 -9.83 5.60
C ILE A 76 9.56 -11.26 5.34
N ARG A 77 10.52 -11.73 6.15
CA ARG A 77 11.03 -13.12 6.08
C ARG A 77 9.96 -14.19 6.34
N GLU A 78 8.81 -13.84 6.92
CA GLU A 78 7.71 -14.76 7.21
C GLU A 78 6.73 -14.88 6.03
N TYR A 79 6.96 -14.15 4.94
CA TYR A 79 6.21 -14.24 3.68
C TYR A 79 6.87 -15.23 2.70
N PRO A 80 6.11 -15.75 1.71
CA PRO A 80 6.66 -16.60 0.63
C PRO A 80 7.86 -15.93 -0.06
N GLU A 81 8.97 -16.66 -0.14
CA GLU A 81 10.29 -16.12 -0.52
C GLU A 81 10.30 -15.44 -1.89
N ASP A 82 9.68 -16.09 -2.86
CA ASP A 82 9.54 -15.66 -4.26
C ASP A 82 8.61 -14.44 -4.42
N ARG A 83 7.87 -14.05 -3.38
CA ARG A 83 6.97 -12.89 -3.36
C ARG A 83 7.45 -11.75 -2.46
N ARG A 84 8.59 -11.88 -1.78
CA ARG A 84 9.11 -10.83 -0.87
C ARG A 84 9.54 -9.56 -1.61
N ASN A 85 10.01 -9.68 -2.85
CA ASN A 85 10.51 -8.57 -3.67
C ASN A 85 9.47 -7.45 -3.94
N ARG A 86 8.17 -7.78 -3.91
CA ARG A 86 7.07 -6.82 -4.09
C ARG A 86 6.57 -6.21 -2.77
N ILE A 87 7.09 -6.63 -1.62
CA ILE A 87 6.75 -6.05 -0.31
C ILE A 87 7.65 -4.84 -0.04
N TRP A 88 7.06 -3.78 0.49
CA TRP A 88 7.80 -2.60 0.93
C TRP A 88 8.00 -2.61 2.44
N THR A 89 9.15 -2.09 2.84
CA THR A 89 9.45 -1.81 4.25
C THR A 89 8.76 -0.50 4.64
N LEU A 90 8.46 -0.31 5.93
CA LEU A 90 7.93 0.98 6.40
C LEU A 90 8.90 2.14 6.10
N ALA A 91 10.21 1.89 6.24
CA ALA A 91 11.24 2.90 5.93
C ALA A 91 11.20 3.30 4.46
N LYS A 92 11.14 2.32 3.54
CA LYS A 92 11.01 2.57 2.10
C LYS A 92 9.77 3.38 1.76
N PHE A 93 8.64 3.08 2.41
CA PHE A 93 7.41 3.85 2.23
C PHE A 93 7.57 5.29 2.69
N VAL A 94 8.16 5.53 3.87
CA VAL A 94 8.40 6.89 4.39
C VAL A 94 9.32 7.68 3.46
N ASP A 95 10.40 7.07 2.97
CA ASP A 95 11.32 7.73 2.04
C ASP A 95 10.64 8.07 0.71
N HIS A 96 9.78 7.18 0.21
CA HIS A 96 8.97 7.45 -0.98
C HIS A 96 8.04 8.67 -0.79
N ILE A 97 7.37 8.79 0.35
CA ILE A 97 6.53 9.96 0.65
C ILE A 97 7.37 11.24 0.71
N LYS A 98 8.51 11.21 1.40
CA LYS A 98 9.42 12.37 1.49
C LYS A 98 9.91 12.83 0.11
N MET A 99 10.27 11.89 -0.76
CA MET A 99 10.69 12.21 -2.12
C MET A 99 9.56 12.81 -2.94
N MET A 100 8.32 12.34 -2.78
CA MET A 100 7.17 12.91 -3.47
C MET A 100 6.81 14.32 -2.98
N GLU A 101 6.97 14.61 -1.69
CA GLU A 101 6.66 15.93 -1.12
C GLU A 101 7.77 16.96 -1.34
N ALA A 102 8.98 16.52 -1.71
CA ALA A 102 10.11 17.39 -2.05
C ALA A 102 10.09 17.90 -3.51
N ILE A 103 9.13 17.44 -4.31
CA ILE A 103 8.89 17.84 -5.72
C ILE A 103 7.70 18.79 -5.75
#